data_AF-A0A2G4GYZ2-F1
#
_entry.id   AF-A0A2G4GYZ2-F1
#
_cell.length_a   1.000
_cell.length_b   1.000
_cell.length_c   1.000
_cell.angle_alpha   90.00
_cell.angle_beta   90.00
_cell.angle_gamma   90.00
#
_symmetry.space_group_name_H-M   'P 1'
#
loop_
_entity.id
_entity.type
_entity.pdbx_description
1 polymer ?
#
loop_
_entity_poly.entity_id
_entity_poly.type
_entity_poly.pdbx_seq_one_letter_code
_entity_poly.pdbx_strand_id
1 'polypeptide(L)'
;MAKGRGRAGSHTSLTDAARPVAEALERYGRVSRGVISARVRASTLSIKVMKLGGGLRITVVSKGSRQELHVYGLTAERVGQLLTGPDFSGYKLNFADE
;
A
#
# COMPACT_ATOMS: atom_id res chain seq x y z
N MET A 1 -9.83 -8.40 -30.17
CA MET A 1 -9.12 -7.58 -29.16
C MET A 1 -8.62 -8.51 -28.06
N ALA A 2 -7.32 -8.86 -28.06
CA ALA A 2 -6.77 -9.83 -27.12
C ALA A 2 -6.74 -9.25 -25.69
N LYS A 3 -7.52 -9.85 -24.79
CA LYS A 3 -7.62 -9.50 -23.37
C LYS A 3 -6.32 -9.91 -22.68
N GLY A 4 -5.42 -8.96 -22.45
CA GLY A 4 -4.13 -9.20 -21.82
C GLY A 4 -4.27 -9.93 -20.49
N ARG A 5 -3.85 -11.20 -20.46
CA ARG A 5 -3.77 -12.01 -19.23
C ARG A 5 -2.68 -11.40 -18.36
N GLY A 6 -3.05 -10.79 -17.24
CA GLY A 6 -2.12 -10.52 -16.13
C GLY A 6 -1.77 -9.06 -15.82
N ARG A 7 -2.31 -8.05 -16.52
CA ARG A 7 -2.05 -6.64 -16.17
C ARG A 7 -3.21 -6.05 -15.37
N ALA A 8 -3.00 -5.84 -14.06
CA ALA A 8 -4.04 -5.37 -13.13
C ALA A 8 -4.10 -3.83 -12.97
N GLY A 9 -3.21 -3.07 -13.63
CA GLY A 9 -3.18 -1.60 -13.63
C GLY A 9 -1.94 -1.02 -14.30
N SER A 10 -1.90 0.31 -14.44
CA SER A 10 -0.68 1.07 -14.78
C SER A 10 0.12 1.41 -13.51
N HIS A 11 1.41 1.74 -13.64
CA HIS A 11 2.26 2.30 -12.55
C HIS A 11 1.71 3.61 -11.94
N THR A 12 0.57 4.10 -12.40
CA THR A 12 -0.12 5.31 -11.90
C THR A 12 -1.43 4.99 -11.19
N SER A 13 -1.95 3.77 -11.35
CA SER A 13 -3.25 3.33 -10.82
C SER A 13 -3.16 3.03 -9.33
N LEU A 14 -4.20 3.39 -8.58
CA LEU A 14 -4.39 3.00 -7.18
C LEU A 14 -5.71 2.24 -7.06
N THR A 15 -5.68 1.13 -6.35
CA THR A 15 -6.91 0.47 -5.88
C THR A 15 -7.66 1.41 -4.93
N ASP A 16 -8.98 1.25 -4.81
CA ASP A 16 -9.78 2.07 -3.90
C ASP A 16 -9.30 1.97 -2.44
N ALA A 17 -8.77 0.80 -2.06
CA ALA A 17 -8.14 0.59 -0.75
C ALA A 17 -6.78 1.29 -0.62
N ALA A 18 -5.96 1.31 -1.67
CA ALA A 18 -4.63 1.91 -1.62
C ALA A 18 -4.65 3.44 -1.76
N ARG A 19 -5.71 4.00 -2.35
CA ARG A 19 -5.84 5.43 -2.61
C ARG A 19 -5.73 6.31 -1.35
N PRO A 20 -6.54 6.11 -0.28
CA PRO A 20 -6.42 6.94 0.91
C PRO A 20 -5.05 6.79 1.59
N VAL A 21 -4.45 5.61 1.53
CA VAL A 21 -3.11 5.35 2.08
C VAL A 21 -2.04 6.13 1.31
N ALA A 22 -2.08 6.08 -0.02
CA ALA A 22 -1.13 6.82 -0.85
C ALA A 22 -1.27 8.34 -0.66
N GLU A 23 -2.49 8.87 -0.70
CA GLU A 23 -2.76 10.30 -0.55
C GLU A 23 -2.31 10.85 0.81
N ALA A 24 -2.50 10.09 1.90
CA ALA A 24 -2.03 10.50 3.22
C ALA A 24 -0.50 10.59 3.31
N LEU A 25 0.20 9.66 2.66
CA LEU A 25 1.66 9.58 2.69
C LEU A 25 2.34 10.53 1.70
N GLU A 26 1.72 10.78 0.54
CA GLU A 26 2.18 11.74 -0.47
C GLU A 26 2.29 13.17 0.08
N ARG A 27 1.53 13.50 1.14
CA ARG A 27 1.62 14.80 1.83
C ARG A 27 2.94 15.03 2.56
N TYR A 28 3.64 13.96 2.94
CA TYR A 28 4.82 14.04 3.81
C TYR A 28 6.06 13.34 3.23
N GLY A 29 5.91 12.62 2.12
CA GLY A 29 7.00 11.88 1.50
C GLY A 29 6.72 11.54 0.04
N ARG A 30 7.71 10.96 -0.62
CA ARG A 30 7.57 10.52 -2.01
C ARG A 30 7.00 9.12 -2.05
N VAL A 31 5.85 8.95 -2.69
CA VAL A 31 5.21 7.63 -2.87
C VAL A 31 5.28 7.21 -4.33
N SER A 32 5.84 6.03 -4.57
CA SER A 32 5.76 5.33 -5.85
C SER A 32 4.63 4.32 -5.82
N ARG A 33 3.69 4.47 -6.75
CA ARG A 33 2.51 3.60 -6.92
C ARG A 33 2.96 2.33 -7.63
N GLY A 34 3.43 1.36 -6.85
CA GLY A 34 3.97 0.11 -7.35
C GLY A 34 2.89 -0.81 -7.94
N VAL A 35 3.13 -2.12 -7.85
CA VAL A 35 2.37 -3.13 -8.59
C VAL A 35 1.07 -3.49 -7.89
N ILE A 36 0.00 -3.64 -8.68
CA ILE A 36 -1.26 -4.27 -8.24
C ILE A 36 -1.20 -5.76 -8.60
N SER A 37 -1.44 -6.62 -7.61
CA SER A 37 -1.61 -8.06 -7.80
C SER A 37 -3.06 -8.45 -7.51
N ALA A 38 -3.69 -9.16 -8.45
CA ALA A 38 -5.05 -9.67 -8.30
C ALA A 38 -5.08 -11.12 -7.78
N ARG A 39 -6.27 -11.63 -7.45
CA ARG A 39 -6.53 -13.01 -6.96
C ARG A 39 -5.84 -13.35 -5.64
N VAL A 40 -5.63 -12.34 -4.79
CA VAL A 40 -5.13 -12.54 -3.44
C VAL A 40 -6.24 -13.12 -2.56
N ARG A 41 -5.97 -14.24 -1.88
CA ARG A 41 -6.87 -14.82 -0.86
C ARG A 41 -6.77 -14.01 0.43
N ALA A 42 -7.29 -12.79 0.41
CA ALA A 42 -7.44 -11.96 1.59
C ALA A 42 -8.93 -11.71 1.84
N SER A 43 -9.36 -11.95 3.08
CA SER A 43 -10.72 -11.65 3.55
C SER A 43 -10.81 -10.28 4.23
N THR A 44 -9.69 -9.73 4.70
CA THR A 44 -9.64 -8.51 5.50
C THR A 44 -8.81 -7.41 4.82
N LEU A 45 -9.23 -6.17 5.08
CA LEU A 45 -8.50 -4.98 4.68
C LEU A 45 -7.31 -4.79 5.62
N SER A 46 -6.09 -4.73 5.08
CA SER A 46 -4.88 -4.61 5.89
C SER A 46 -3.81 -3.79 5.22
N ILE A 47 -2.95 -3.19 6.05
CA ILE A 47 -1.75 -2.48 5.63
C ILE A 47 -0.56 -3.20 6.29
N LYS A 48 0.41 -3.59 5.49
CA LYS A 48 1.71 -4.09 5.97
C LYS A 48 2.78 -3.07 5.67
N VAL A 49 3.51 -2.63 6.68
CA VAL A 49 4.68 -1.74 6.54
C VAL A 49 5.94 -2.56 6.73
N MET A 50 6.85 -2.50 5.77
CA MET A 50 8.17 -3.12 5.82
C MET A 50 9.25 -2.08 5.55
N LYS A 51 10.34 -2.16 6.30
CA LYS A 51 11.55 -1.40 6.00
C LYS A 51 12.25 -2.00 4.76
N LEU A 52 12.83 -1.13 3.95
CA LEU A 52 13.71 -1.46 2.83
C LEU A 52 14.99 -0.63 2.96
N GLY A 53 16.09 -1.10 2.38
CA GLY A 53 17.30 -0.29 2.19
C GLY A 53 17.00 0.99 1.41
N GLY A 54 16.82 2.11 2.13
CA GLY A 54 16.52 3.43 1.55
C GLY A 54 15.04 3.86 1.55
N GLY A 55 14.12 3.10 2.15
CA GLY A 55 12.71 3.50 2.23
C GLY A 55 11.80 2.48 2.92
N LEU A 56 10.51 2.53 2.61
CA LEU A 56 9.50 1.61 3.12
C LEU A 56 8.72 0.97 1.98
N ARG A 57 8.44 -0.33 2.10
CA ARG A 57 7.41 -1.01 1.31
C ARG A 57 6.13 -1.06 2.10
N ILE A 58 5.08 -0.45 1.57
CA ILE A 58 3.74 -0.52 2.15
C ILE A 58 2.87 -1.37 1.25
N THR A 59 2.38 -2.49 1.77
CA THR A 59 1.45 -3.38 1.06
C THR A 59 0.05 -3.13 1.57
N VAL A 60 -0.83 -2.63 0.72
CA VAL A 60 -2.26 -2.49 1.02
C VAL A 60 -2.98 -3.69 0.44
N VAL A 61 -3.66 -4.46 1.28
CA VAL A 61 -4.37 -5.66 0.91
C VAL A 61 -5.87 -5.42 1.06
N SER A 62 -6.63 -5.79 0.03
CA SER A 62 -8.09 -5.73 0.00
C SER A 62 -8.66 -7.03 -0.57
N LYS A 63 -9.99 -7.19 -0.54
CA LYS A 63 -10.65 -8.42 -1.02
C LYS A 63 -10.28 -8.68 -2.48
N GLY A 64 -9.52 -9.76 -2.71
CA GLY A 64 -9.13 -10.19 -4.05
C GLY A 64 -7.94 -9.44 -4.68
N SER A 65 -7.30 -8.49 -3.97
CA SER A 65 -6.13 -7.78 -4.51
C SER A 65 -5.16 -7.29 -3.43
N ARG A 66 -3.93 -7.01 -3.82
CA ARG A 66 -2.98 -6.23 -3.03
C ARG A 66 -2.26 -5.23 -3.92
N GLN A 67 -1.84 -4.12 -3.35
CA GLN A 67 -1.02 -3.13 -4.01
C GLN A 67 0.21 -2.80 -3.17
N GLU A 68 1.37 -2.78 -3.81
CA GLU A 68 2.62 -2.37 -3.18
C GLU A 68 2.90 -0.89 -3.49
N LEU A 69 3.21 -0.13 -2.45
CA LEU A 69 3.63 1.27 -2.52
C LEU A 69 5.05 1.36 -1.96
N HIS A 70 5.93 2.10 -2.64
CA HIS A 70 7.26 2.40 -2.10
C HIS A 70 7.27 3.84 -1.62
N VAL A 71 7.69 4.02 -0.37
CA VAL A 71 7.66 5.33 0.30
C VAL A 71 9.08 5.72 0.67
N TYR A 72 9.46 6.94 0.30
CA TYR A 72 10.77 7.51 0.55
C TYR A 72 10.63 8.81 1.34
N GLY A 73 11.63 9.12 2.18
CA GLY A 73 11.62 10.31 3.03
C GLY A 73 10.75 10.21 4.29
N LEU A 74 10.24 9.02 4.61
CA LEU A 74 9.48 8.76 5.83
C LEU A 74 10.05 7.55 6.58
N THR A 75 10.02 7.60 7.91
CA THR A 75 10.40 6.48 8.78
C THR A 75 9.19 5.58 9.06
N ALA A 76 9.45 4.34 9.47
CA ALA A 76 8.39 3.40 9.83
C ALA A 76 7.55 3.93 11.01
N GLU A 77 8.18 4.61 11.98
CA GLU A 77 7.48 5.22 13.11
C GLU A 77 6.54 6.33 12.65
N ARG A 78 7.00 7.21 11.74
CA ARG A 78 6.16 8.30 11.22
C ARG A 78 5.00 7.77 10.39
N VAL A 79 5.24 6.77 9.54
CA VAL A 79 4.17 6.07 8.81
C VAL A 79 3.19 5.42 9.78
N GLY A 80 3.69 4.81 10.87
CA GLY A 80 2.84 4.24 11.89
C GLY A 80 1.88 5.26 12.50
N GLN A 81 2.39 6.41 12.94
CA GLN A 81 1.57 7.50 13.48
C GLN A 81 0.48 7.96 12.50
N LEU A 82 0.82 8.08 11.21
CA LEU A 82 -0.12 8.51 10.17
C LEU A 82 -1.22 7.46 9.92
N LEU A 83 -0.87 6.17 9.96
CA LEU A 83 -1.77 5.07 9.62
C LEU A 83 -2.48 4.45 10.83
N THR A 84 -2.18 4.88 12.05
CA THR A 84 -2.97 4.56 13.26
C THR A 84 -4.13 5.53 13.51
N GLY A 85 -4.28 6.56 12.69
CA GLY A 85 -5.34 7.56 12.82
C GLY A 85 -6.75 7.01 12.52
N PRO A 86 -7.81 7.77 12.86
CA PRO A 86 -9.20 7.35 12.70
C PRO A 86 -9.57 6.99 11.25
N ASP A 87 -8.96 7.67 10.28
CA ASP A 87 -9.15 7.46 8.84
C ASP A 87 -8.76 6.04 8.37
N PHE A 88 -7.95 5.34 9.16
CA PHE A 88 -7.45 3.99 8.85
C PHE A 88 -7.93 2.92 9.83
N SER A 89 -8.91 3.24 10.68
CA SER A 89 -9.50 2.30 11.66
C SER A 89 -10.07 1.01 11.05
N GLY A 90 -10.47 1.05 9.77
CA GLY A 90 -10.91 -0.12 9.01
C GLY A 90 -9.79 -1.04 8.49
N TYR A 91 -8.51 -0.64 8.63
CA TYR A 91 -7.36 -1.41 8.19
C TYR A 91 -6.67 -2.09 9.36
N LYS A 92 -6.40 -3.39 9.23
CA LYS A 92 -5.45 -4.05 10.14
C LYS A 92 -4.02 -3.62 9.79
N LEU A 93 -3.38 -2.83 10.64
CA LEU A 93 -2.00 -2.40 10.46
C LEU A 93 -1.02 -3.45 11.03
N ASN A 94 0.00 -3.82 10.25
CA ASN A 94 1.04 -4.76 10.64
C ASN A 94 2.41 -4.19 10.29
N PHE A 95 3.33 -4.20 11.24
CA PHE A 95 4.73 -3.87 11.00
C PHE A 95 5.51 -5.17 10.88
N ALA A 96 6.40 -5.24 9.91
CA ALA A 96 7.38 -6.30 9.81
C ALA A 96 8.77 -5.68 9.66
N ASP A 97 9.70 -6.22 10.42
CA ASP A 97 11.13 -5.97 10.26
C ASP A 97 11.66 -6.78 9.06
N GLU A 98 12.84 -6.39 8.57
CA GLU A 98 13.51 -6.98 7.40
C GLU A 98 13.78 -8.48 7.55
#